data_AF-A0A972A1Q0-F1
#
_entry.id   AF-A0A972A1Q0-F1
#
_cell.length_a   1.000
_cell.length_b   1.000
_cell.length_c   1.000
_cell.angle_alpha   90.00
_cell.angle_beta   90.00
_cell.angle_gamma   90.00
#
_symmetry.space_group_name_H-M   'P 1'
#
loop_
_entity.id
_entity.type
_entity.pdbx_description
1 polymer ?
#
loop_
_entity_poly.entity_id
_entity_poly.type
_entity_poly.pdbx_seq_one_letter_code
_entity_poly.pdbx_strand_id
1 'polypeptide(L)'
;MDYIGKKESLTIELKSDDPKLSDNNIVEVVVGFANMEGGELYIGVEDDGQITGIHKDHNNPYSLGALISNKTVPPVSVRIDIIGELNPYV
;
A
#
# COMPACT_ATOMS: atom_id res chain seq x y z
N MET A 1 7.61 -12.02 -15.44
CA MET A 1 7.56 -10.83 -14.57
C MET A 1 6.15 -10.33 -14.65
N ASP A 2 5.50 -10.25 -13.50
CA ASP A 2 4.10 -9.83 -13.42
C ASP A 2 4.02 -8.31 -13.31
N TYR A 3 3.04 -7.73 -13.98
CA TYR A 3 2.80 -6.29 -14.03
C TYR A 3 1.34 -6.03 -13.67
N ILE A 4 1.09 -4.96 -12.91
CA ILE A 4 -0.26 -4.65 -12.45
C ILE A 4 -1.15 -4.00 -13.53
N GLY A 5 -0.57 -3.56 -14.64
CA GLY A 5 -1.31 -2.93 -15.74
C GLY A 5 -1.95 -1.58 -15.38
N LYS A 6 -1.58 -1.00 -14.23
CA LYS A 6 -1.96 0.32 -13.75
C LYS A 6 -0.77 1.28 -13.86
N LYS A 7 -1.07 2.57 -13.91
CA LYS A 7 -0.09 3.66 -13.85
C LYS A 7 -0.47 4.62 -12.75
N GLU A 8 0.53 5.32 -12.22
CA GLU A 8 0.30 6.37 -11.24
C GLU A 8 -0.63 7.46 -11.78
N SER A 9 -1.48 7.97 -10.89
CA SER A 9 -2.45 9.02 -11.16
C SER A 9 -2.88 9.66 -9.84
N LEU A 10 -3.78 10.65 -9.89
CA LEU A 10 -4.31 11.29 -8.68
C LEU A 10 -5.03 10.32 -7.71
N THR A 11 -5.47 9.16 -8.20
CA THR A 11 -6.20 8.15 -7.41
C THR A 11 -5.49 6.79 -7.38
N ILE A 12 -4.29 6.67 -7.96
CA ILE A 12 -3.49 5.43 -7.97
C ILE A 12 -2.06 5.80 -7.65
N GLU A 13 -1.54 5.28 -6.54
CA GLU A 13 -0.13 5.43 -6.15
C GLU A 13 0.56 4.06 -6.18
N LEU A 14 1.76 4.00 -6.75
CA LEU A 14 2.62 2.81 -6.72
C LEU A 14 3.79 3.08 -5.77
N LYS A 15 4.12 2.10 -4.93
CA LYS A 15 5.29 2.16 -4.04
C LYS A 15 6.01 0.83 -4.00
N SER A 16 7.33 0.89 -4.20
CA SER A 16 8.21 -0.23 -3.90
C SER A 16 8.26 -0.48 -2.39
N ASP A 17 8.53 -1.72 -2.02
CA ASP A 17 8.71 -2.14 -0.61
C ASP A 17 10.05 -2.85 -0.41
N ASP A 18 10.99 -2.63 -1.34
CA ASP A 18 12.39 -3.07 -1.28
C ASP A 18 13.34 -1.90 -1.63
N PRO A 19 14.01 -1.27 -0.65
CA PRO A 19 13.94 -1.56 0.78
C PRO A 19 12.57 -1.21 1.37
N LYS A 20 12.28 -1.77 2.56
CA LYS A 20 11.03 -1.57 3.29
C LYS A 20 10.52 -0.11 3.21
N LEU A 21 9.31 0.04 2.69
CA LEU A 21 8.56 1.29 2.65
C LEU A 21 8.32 1.80 4.07
N SER A 22 8.48 3.10 4.28
CA SER A 22 8.25 3.64 5.62
C SER A 22 6.75 3.71 5.94
N ASP A 23 6.39 3.32 7.16
CA ASP A 23 5.04 3.51 7.73
C ASP A 23 4.50 4.94 7.52
N ASN A 24 5.39 5.94 7.61
CA ASN A 24 5.00 7.33 7.45
C ASN A 24 4.64 7.66 5.99
N ASN A 25 5.36 7.14 5.00
CA ASN A 25 4.99 7.35 3.60
C ASN A 25 3.65 6.68 3.28
N ILE A 26 3.38 5.50 3.82
CA ILE A 26 2.06 4.86 3.68
C ILE A 26 0.95 5.78 4.21
N VAL A 27 1.15 6.33 5.42
CA VAL A 27 0.17 7.24 6.03
C VAL A 27 0.03 8.54 5.24
N GLU A 28 1.12 9.13 4.76
CA GLU A 28 1.11 10.35 3.96
C GLU A 28 0.30 10.19 2.68
N VAL A 29 0.49 9.09 1.95
CA VAL A 29 -0.28 8.78 0.74
C VAL A 29 -1.76 8.62 1.08
N VAL A 30 -2.08 7.85 2.12
CA VAL A 30 -3.48 7.63 2.53
C VAL A 30 -4.17 8.93 2.95
N VAL A 31 -3.48 9.80 3.68
CA VAL A 31 -4.00 11.13 4.04
C VAL A 31 -4.19 11.99 2.79
N GLY A 32 -3.26 11.93 1.83
CA GLY A 32 -3.38 12.58 0.53
C GLY A 32 -4.67 12.17 -0.18
N PHE A 33 -4.91 10.87 -0.29
CA PHE A 33 -6.14 10.34 -0.87
C PHE A 33 -7.40 10.75 -0.09
N ALA A 34 -7.37 10.67 1.23
CA ALA A 34 -8.51 11.04 2.08
C ALA A 34 -8.89 12.53 1.96
N ASN A 35 -7.93 13.40 1.64
CA ASN A 35 -8.16 14.83 1.41
C ASN A 35 -8.65 15.15 -0.02
N MET A 36 -8.58 14.17 -0.93
CA MET A 36 -9.03 14.29 -2.32
C MET A 36 -10.27 13.42 -2.56
N GLU A 37 -10.37 12.76 -3.72
CA GLU A 37 -11.49 11.89 -4.09
C GLU A 37 -11.31 10.43 -3.61
N GLY A 38 -10.36 10.19 -2.70
CA GLY A 38 -9.89 8.85 -2.36
C GLY A 38 -8.84 8.33 -3.35
N GLY A 39 -8.50 7.04 -3.22
CA GLY A 39 -7.52 6.41 -4.10
C GLY A 39 -7.12 5.00 -3.65
N GLU A 40 -6.27 4.39 -4.46
CA GLU A 40 -5.69 3.06 -4.25
C GLU A 40 -4.17 3.20 -4.11
N LEU A 41 -3.62 2.71 -3.00
CA LEU A 41 -2.18 2.57 -2.81
C LEU A 41 -1.79 1.10 -3.05
N TYR A 42 -0.91 0.87 -4.03
CA TYR A 42 -0.31 -0.43 -4.28
C TYR A 42 1.10 -0.47 -3.71
N ILE A 43 1.34 -1.41 -2.80
CA ILE A 43 2.63 -1.63 -2.14
C ILE A 43 3.29 -2.88 -2.73
N GLY A 44 4.60 -2.81 -2.97
CA GLY A 44 5.35 -3.88 -3.64
C GLY A 44 5.25 -3.82 -5.15
N VAL A 45 5.06 -2.62 -5.69
CA VAL A 45 5.00 -2.33 -7.12
C VAL A 45 5.94 -1.18 -7.43
N GLU A 46 6.85 -1.38 -8.37
CA GLU A 46 7.78 -0.35 -8.86
C GLU A 46 7.05 0.71 -9.71
N ASP A 47 7.68 1.86 -9.91
CA ASP A 47 7.13 2.98 -10.68
C ASP A 47 6.79 2.59 -12.14
N ASP A 48 7.45 1.57 -12.70
CA ASP A 48 7.17 1.03 -14.05
C ASP A 48 5.99 0.04 -14.09
N GLY A 49 5.39 -0.25 -12.93
CA GLY A 49 4.27 -1.18 -12.75
C GLY A 49 4.70 -2.64 -12.53
N GLN A 50 6.00 -2.93 -12.41
CA GLN A 50 6.54 -4.25 -12.10
C GLN A 50 6.20 -4.64 -10.66
N ILE A 51 5.67 -5.85 -10.46
CA ILE A 51 5.37 -6.38 -9.13
C ILE A 51 6.65 -7.00 -8.56
N THR A 52 7.17 -6.43 -7.47
CA THR A 52 8.37 -6.89 -6.75
C THR A 52 8.05 -7.58 -5.43
N GLY A 53 6.83 -7.36 -4.90
CA GLY A 53 6.33 -8.01 -3.68
C GLY A 53 6.46 -7.15 -2.44
N ILE A 54 5.88 -7.63 -1.34
CA ILE A 54 5.77 -6.87 -0.10
C ILE A 54 6.83 -7.31 0.92
N HIS A 55 7.30 -6.36 1.71
CA HIS A 55 8.15 -6.64 2.85
C HIS A 55 7.35 -7.40 3.93
N LYS A 56 8.02 -8.33 4.63
CA LYS A 56 7.39 -9.18 5.66
C LYS A 56 6.64 -8.40 6.76
N ASP A 57 7.07 -7.17 7.06
CA ASP A 57 6.45 -6.32 8.08
C ASP A 57 5.09 -5.76 7.62
N HIS A 58 4.84 -5.69 6.30
CA HIS A 58 3.58 -5.22 5.71
C HIS A 58 2.66 -6.36 5.27
N ASN A 59 3.02 -7.63 5.57
CA ASN A 59 2.25 -8.80 5.17
C ASN A 59 0.94 -9.00 5.95
N ASN A 60 0.69 -8.20 6.99
CA ASN A 60 -0.49 -8.28 7.81
C ASN A 60 -1.41 -7.07 7.55
N PRO A 61 -2.52 -7.26 6.82
CA PRO A 61 -3.40 -6.15 6.43
C PRO A 61 -4.10 -5.52 7.65
N TYR A 62 -4.35 -6.29 8.71
CA TYR A 62 -4.98 -5.77 9.93
C TYR A 62 -4.05 -4.81 10.68
N SER A 63 -2.77 -5.18 10.81
CA SER A 63 -1.77 -4.32 11.46
C SER A 63 -1.59 -3.01 10.70
N LEU A 64 -1.60 -3.07 9.36
CA LEU A 64 -1.47 -1.89 8.51
C LEU A 64 -2.68 -0.96 8.63
N GLY A 65 -3.90 -1.52 8.65
CA GLY A 65 -5.12 -0.74 8.87
C GLY A 65 -5.14 -0.06 10.25
N ALA A 66 -4.72 -0.78 11.30
CA ALA A 66 -4.61 -0.22 12.65
C ALA A 66 -3.55 0.90 12.72
N LEU A 67 -2.40 0.72 12.07
CA LEU A 67 -1.34 1.73 11.98
C LEU A 67 -1.87 3.03 11.37
N ILE A 68 -2.55 2.94 10.23
CA ILE A 68 -3.12 4.10 9.52
C ILE A 68 -4.16 4.81 10.39
N SER A 69 -5.10 4.06 10.98
CA SER A 69 -6.13 4.63 11.85
C SER A 69 -5.55 5.32 13.08
N ASN A 70 -4.46 4.81 13.66
CA ASN A 70 -3.82 5.38 14.84
C ASN A 70 -2.94 6.60 14.52
N LYS A 71 -2.47 6.73 13.27
CA LYS A 71 -1.61 7.84 12.83
C LYS A 71 -2.37 8.98 12.13
N THR A 72 -3.70 8.92 12.08
CA THR A 72 -4.54 9.92 11.41
C THR A 72 -5.60 10.51 12.35
N VAL A 73 -5.89 11.81 12.21
CA VAL A 73 -6.92 12.52 12.99
C VAL A 73 -7.73 13.45 12.06
N PRO A 74 -9.05 13.24 11.88
CA PRO A 74 -9.81 12.10 12.38
C PRO A 74 -9.30 10.77 11.81
N PRO A 75 -9.57 9.63 12.47
CA PRO A 75 -9.11 8.32 11.99
C PRO A 75 -9.63 8.02 10.57
N VAL A 76 -8.72 7.69 9.66
CA VAL A 76 -9.06 7.31 8.28
C VAL A 76 -9.32 5.79 8.23
N SER A 77 -10.49 5.42 7.71
CA SER A 77 -10.83 4.01 7.45
C SER A 77 -10.31 3.60 6.08
N VAL A 78 -9.62 2.47 6.02
CA VAL A 78 -9.06 1.90 4.78
C VAL A 78 -9.53 0.46 4.60
N ARG A 79 -9.70 0.04 3.35
CA ARG A 79 -9.81 -1.38 2.98
C ARG A 79 -8.45 -1.83 2.47
N ILE A 80 -7.99 -2.98 2.95
CA ILE A 80 -6.69 -3.53 2.59
C ILE A 80 -6.92 -4.98 2.15
N ASP A 81 -6.50 -5.28 0.92
CA ASP A 81 -6.59 -6.60 0.32
C ASP A 81 -5.18 -7.03 -0.11
N ILE A 82 -4.82 -8.27 0.17
CA ILE A 82 -3.58 -8.87 -0.35
C ILE A 82 -3.90 -9.52 -1.69
N ILE A 83 -3.19 -9.12 -2.74
CA ILE A 83 -3.36 -9.62 -4.09
C ILE A 83 -2.25 -10.63 -4.37
N GLY A 84 -2.62 -11.86 -4.72
CA GLY A 84 -1.70 -12.98 -4.94
C GLY A 84 -1.67 -13.97 -3.78
N GLU A 85 -0.79 -14.98 -3.85
CA GLU A 85 -0.62 -15.95 -2.77
C GLU A 85 0.37 -15.44 -1.72
N LEU A 86 -0.11 -15.23 -0.49
CA LEU A 86 0.72 -15.54 0.67
C LEU A 86 0.88 -17.06 0.67
N ASN A 87 2.04 -17.58 0.29
CA ASN A 87 2.34 -19.00 0.48
C ASN A 87 3.07 -19.15 1.82
N PRO A 88 2.37 -19.45 2.95
CA PRO A 88 3.01 -19.66 4.24
C PRO A 88 3.75 -21.02 4.35
N TYR A 89 3.89 -21.77 3.25
CA TYR A 89 4.46 -23.13 3.24
C TYR A 89 5.64 -23.32 2.28
N VAL A 90 6.31 -22.25 1.83
CA VAL A 90 7.61 -22.30 1.13
C VAL A 90 8.74 -21.73 1.98
#